data_AF-A0A2M8PKE0-F1
#
_entry.id   AF-A0A2M8PKE0-F1
#
_cell.length_a   1.000
_cell.length_b   1.000
_cell.length_c   1.000
_cell.angle_alpha   90.00
_cell.angle_beta   90.00
_cell.angle_gamma   90.00
#
_symmetry.space_group_name_H-M   'P 1'
#
loop_
_entity.id
_entity.type
_entity.pdbx_description
1 polymer ?
#
loop_
_entity_poly.entity_id
_entity_poly.type
_entity_poly.pdbx_seq_one_letter_code
_entity_poly.pdbx_strand_id
1 'polypeptide(L)'
;LQCGANKNKIKCIRHDEFPSTITLEDSVHVSIPAQELKRAIKFTAFATASDPTRPVLTGLLLRFFGNNLVVAGVDGYRLSVYKIELPNEFQEEVNLIVPAKVMRELARVIASDDTEIALYFDSKNKAIFKVGNFEVGCLLID
;
A
#
# COMPACT_ATOMS: atom_id res chain seq x y z
N LEU A 1 -27.55 -19.19 -2.29
CA LEU A 1 -26.37 -19.98 -2.70
C LEU A 1 -26.76 -21.45 -2.77
N GLN A 2 -26.59 -22.10 -3.93
CA GLN A 2 -26.95 -23.51 -4.12
C GLN A 2 -25.73 -24.31 -4.57
N CYS A 3 -25.50 -25.46 -3.93
CA CYS A 3 -24.47 -26.42 -4.33
C CYS A 3 -25.05 -27.84 -4.17
N GLY A 4 -25.20 -28.55 -5.29
CA GLY A 4 -25.91 -29.84 -5.32
C GLY A 4 -27.32 -29.72 -4.72
N ALA A 5 -27.63 -30.58 -3.75
CA ALA A 5 -28.90 -30.60 -3.03
C ALA A 5 -29.04 -29.48 -1.98
N ASN A 6 -27.95 -28.81 -1.61
CA ASN A 6 -27.97 -27.80 -0.55
C ASN A 6 -28.41 -26.43 -1.09
N LYS A 7 -29.46 -25.87 -0.50
CA LYS A 7 -29.96 -24.51 -0.77
C LYS A 7 -29.85 -23.65 0.49
N ASN A 8 -28.99 -22.63 0.44
CA ASN A 8 -28.76 -21.70 1.52
C ASN A 8 -29.28 -20.30 1.17
N LYS A 9 -29.91 -19.64 2.15
CA LYS A 9 -30.32 -18.22 2.08
C LYS A 9 -29.36 -17.40 2.94
N ILE A 10 -28.83 -16.32 2.37
CA ILE A 10 -27.98 -15.36 3.07
C ILE A 10 -28.78 -14.07 3.19
N LYS A 11 -28.80 -13.46 4.38
CA LYS A 11 -29.41 -12.14 4.57
C LYS A 11 -28.49 -11.10 3.92
N CYS A 12 -29.06 -10.24 3.09
CA CYS A 12 -28.32 -9.19 2.39
C CYS A 12 -28.71 -7.81 2.92
N ILE A 13 -27.81 -6.86 2.76
CA ILE A 13 -28.09 -5.43 2.86
C ILE A 13 -28.20 -4.86 1.45
N ARG A 14 -28.74 -3.64 1.33
CA ARG A 14 -28.78 -2.97 0.02
C ARG A 14 -27.38 -2.47 -0.36
N HIS A 15 -27.08 -2.47 -1.65
CA HIS A 15 -25.73 -2.09 -2.13
C HIS A 15 -25.37 -0.62 -1.84
N ASP A 16 -26.37 0.27 -1.80
CA ASP A 16 -26.25 1.70 -1.48
C ASP A 16 -25.94 1.96 0.00
N GLU A 17 -26.07 0.95 0.87
CA GLU A 17 -25.64 1.01 2.27
C GLU A 17 -24.16 0.64 2.46
N PHE A 18 -23.49 0.11 1.42
CA PHE A 18 -22.08 -0.21 1.50
C PHE A 18 -21.23 1.07 1.35
N PRO A 19 -20.14 1.24 2.14
CA PRO A 19 -19.31 2.43 2.04
C PRO A 19 -18.72 2.63 0.65
N SER A 20 -18.63 3.89 0.22
CA SER A 20 -17.99 4.26 -1.04
C SER A 20 -16.51 3.86 -1.06
N THR A 21 -16.04 3.42 -2.22
CA THR A 21 -14.63 3.10 -2.44
C THR A 21 -13.78 4.38 -2.50
N ILE A 22 -12.49 4.25 -2.17
CA ILE A 22 -11.52 5.32 -2.32
C ILE A 22 -11.36 5.63 -3.81
N THR A 23 -11.55 6.89 -4.17
CA THR A 23 -11.31 7.42 -5.52
C THR A 23 -10.26 8.51 -5.45
N LEU A 24 -9.39 8.54 -6.47
CA LEU A 24 -8.34 9.54 -6.64
C LEU A 24 -8.78 10.58 -7.67
N GLU A 25 -8.47 11.83 -7.40
CA GLU A 25 -8.57 12.96 -8.33
C GLU A 25 -7.13 13.36 -8.71
N ASP A 26 -6.84 13.58 -10.00
CA ASP A 26 -5.52 14.02 -10.50
C ASP A 26 -4.32 13.21 -9.94
N SER A 27 -4.34 11.89 -10.14
CA SER A 27 -3.35 10.99 -9.54
C SER A 27 -2.02 10.95 -10.29
N VAL A 28 -0.90 10.94 -9.55
CA VAL A 28 0.41 10.52 -10.05
C VAL A 28 0.48 9.00 -10.05
N HIS A 29 1.12 8.39 -11.05
CA HIS A 29 1.27 6.94 -11.16
C HIS A 29 2.74 6.52 -11.16
N VAL A 30 3.03 5.36 -10.55
CA VAL A 30 4.38 4.79 -10.42
C VAL A 30 4.31 3.28 -10.63
N SER A 31 5.19 2.72 -11.46
CA SER A 31 5.39 1.26 -11.51
C SER A 31 6.56 0.89 -10.59
N ILE A 32 6.31 -0.08 -9.70
CA ILE A 32 7.29 -0.57 -8.72
C ILE A 32 7.45 -2.08 -8.93
N PRO A 33 8.69 -2.63 -8.98
CA PRO A 33 8.88 -4.08 -9.08
C PRO A 33 8.24 -4.81 -7.88
N ALA A 34 7.29 -5.70 -8.16
CA ALA A 34 6.40 -6.25 -7.12
C ALA A 34 7.17 -7.04 -6.05
N GLN A 35 8.11 -7.88 -6.48
CA GLN A 35 8.91 -8.71 -5.58
C GLN A 35 9.93 -7.89 -4.77
N GLU A 36 10.40 -6.75 -5.29
CA GLU A 36 11.25 -5.82 -4.54
C GLU A 36 10.42 -5.09 -3.49
N LEU A 37 9.22 -4.61 -3.82
CA LEU A 37 8.34 -3.97 -2.83
C LEU A 37 7.94 -4.95 -1.72
N LYS A 38 7.59 -6.20 -2.07
CA LYS A 38 7.29 -7.25 -1.10
C LYS A 38 8.46 -7.50 -0.13
N ARG A 39 9.69 -7.50 -0.64
CA ARG A 39 10.91 -7.60 0.19
C ARG A 39 11.10 -6.37 1.06
N ALA A 40 10.97 -5.17 0.51
CA ALA A 40 11.10 -3.92 1.25
C ALA A 40 10.12 -3.86 2.42
N ILE A 41 8.86 -4.25 2.22
CA ILE A 41 7.84 -4.32 3.29
C ILE A 41 8.28 -5.31 4.37
N LYS A 42 8.73 -6.51 3.99
CA LYS A 42 9.22 -7.51 4.94
C LYS A 42 10.38 -7.00 5.81
N PHE A 43 11.29 -6.23 5.22
CA PHE A 43 12.47 -5.71 5.92
C PHE A 43 12.23 -4.42 6.69
N THR A 44 11.15 -3.68 6.44
CA THR A 44 10.95 -2.35 7.04
C THR A 44 9.72 -2.28 7.95
N ALA A 45 8.63 -2.99 7.64
CA ALA A 45 7.35 -2.88 8.35
C ALA A 45 7.39 -3.30 9.81
N PHE A 46 8.39 -4.10 10.23
CA PHE A 46 8.53 -4.50 11.63
C PHE A 46 9.11 -3.38 12.50
N ALA A 47 9.80 -2.40 11.89
CA ALA A 47 10.46 -1.31 12.60
C ALA A 47 9.51 -0.15 12.91
N THR A 48 8.27 -0.16 12.42
CA THR A 48 7.26 0.90 12.68
C THR A 48 6.69 0.78 14.08
N ALA A 49 6.35 1.91 14.70
CA ALA A 49 5.67 1.96 15.98
C ALA A 49 4.29 1.27 15.92
N SER A 50 3.91 0.61 17.01
CA SER A 50 2.54 0.11 17.23
C SER A 50 1.68 1.10 18.02
N ASP A 51 2.31 2.07 18.68
CA ASP A 51 1.64 3.07 19.51
C ASP A 51 1.07 4.21 18.65
N PRO A 52 -0.26 4.45 18.68
CA PRO A 52 -0.89 5.53 17.92
C PRO A 52 -0.60 6.93 18.44
N THR A 53 0.12 7.11 19.58
CA THR A 53 0.47 8.46 20.10
C THR A 53 1.30 9.28 19.11
N ARG A 54 2.07 8.63 18.22
CA ARG A 54 2.85 9.25 17.16
C ARG A 54 2.47 8.62 15.81
N PRO A 55 1.35 9.04 15.18
CA PRO A 55 0.80 8.38 13.98
C PRO A 55 1.81 8.24 12.84
N VAL A 56 2.64 9.26 12.59
CA VAL A 56 3.71 9.26 11.57
C VAL A 56 4.62 8.03 11.68
N LEU A 57 4.91 7.55 12.90
CA LEU A 57 5.77 6.39 13.13
C LEU A 57 5.07 5.04 12.93
N THR A 58 3.75 5.03 12.79
CA THR A 58 2.96 3.81 12.56
C THR A 58 2.89 3.39 11.08
N GLY A 59 3.41 4.25 10.19
CA GLY A 59 3.50 4.03 8.76
C GLY A 59 4.90 3.67 8.28
N LEU A 60 4.95 3.23 7.02
CA LEU A 60 6.19 3.18 6.24
C LEU A 60 6.29 4.45 5.40
N LEU A 61 7.46 5.09 5.45
CA LEU A 61 7.84 6.12 4.50
C LEU A 61 8.15 5.46 3.15
N LEU A 62 7.54 5.96 2.09
CA LEU A 62 7.87 5.70 0.69
C LEU A 62 8.37 7.03 0.11
N ARG A 63 9.68 7.12 -0.07
CA ARG A 63 10.36 8.30 -0.61
C ARG A 63 10.82 8.02 -2.03
N PHE A 64 10.26 8.74 -2.98
CA PHE A 64 10.60 8.69 -4.40
C PHE A 64 11.51 9.86 -4.73
N PHE A 65 12.69 9.59 -5.29
CA PHE A 65 13.61 10.63 -5.77
C PHE A 65 14.57 10.07 -6.82
N GLY A 66 14.67 10.74 -7.97
CA GLY A 66 15.39 10.21 -9.12
C GLY A 66 14.84 8.83 -9.51
N ASN A 67 15.72 7.87 -9.78
CA ASN A 67 15.35 6.50 -10.13
C ASN A 67 15.19 5.58 -8.91
N ASN A 68 14.89 6.11 -7.72
CA ASN A 68 14.88 5.31 -6.49
C ASN A 68 13.61 5.48 -5.66
N LEU A 69 13.16 4.36 -5.12
CA LEU A 69 12.22 4.29 -4.01
C LEU A 69 12.96 3.86 -2.74
N VAL A 70 12.96 4.71 -1.74
CA VAL A 70 13.40 4.39 -0.38
C VAL A 70 12.18 4.06 0.46
N VAL A 71 12.16 2.87 1.05
CA VAL A 71 11.15 2.43 2.01
C VAL A 71 11.78 2.44 3.40
N ALA A 72 11.16 3.12 4.37
CA ALA A 72 11.70 3.19 5.73
C ALA A 72 10.61 3.02 6.80
N GLY A 73 10.96 2.34 7.90
CA GLY A 73 10.13 2.21 9.09
C GLY A 73 10.93 2.51 10.35
N VAL A 74 10.30 3.19 11.33
CA VAL A 74 10.94 3.64 12.57
C VAL A 74 9.96 3.68 13.74
N ASP A 75 10.41 3.32 14.94
CA ASP A 75 9.61 3.29 16.18
C ASP A 75 10.19 4.21 17.29
N GLY A 76 11.28 4.91 16.99
CA GLY A 76 12.03 5.75 17.94
C GLY A 76 13.19 5.03 18.64
N TYR A 77 13.30 3.70 18.48
CA TYR A 77 14.42 2.90 19.01
C TYR A 77 15.28 2.33 17.89
N ARG A 78 14.67 2.01 16.75
CA ARG A 78 15.33 1.44 15.57
C ARG A 78 14.78 2.05 14.29
N LEU A 79 15.63 2.04 13.27
CA LEU A 79 15.32 2.45 11.91
C LEU A 79 15.68 1.30 10.97
N SER A 80 14.78 0.93 10.07
CA SER A 80 15.07 0.02 8.96
C SER A 80 14.78 0.72 7.65
N VAL A 81 15.71 0.60 6.70
CA VAL A 81 15.65 1.26 5.39
C VAL A 81 15.94 0.22 4.30
N TYR A 82 15.14 0.24 3.24
CA TYR A 82 15.31 -0.57 2.05
C TYR A 82 15.24 0.31 0.81
N LYS A 83 16.12 0.08 -0.16
CA LYS A 83 16.19 0.87 -1.38
C LYS A 83 15.85 -0.02 -2.58
N ILE A 84 14.96 0.47 -3.44
CA ILE A 84 14.53 -0.16 -4.68
C ILE A 84 14.88 0.78 -5.83
N GLU A 85 15.51 0.24 -6.87
CA GLU A 85 15.71 0.95 -8.13
C GLU A 85 14.43 0.86 -8.97
N LEU A 86 13.96 1.99 -9.47
CA LEU A 86 12.74 2.11 -10.26
C LEU A 86 13.06 2.17 -11.75
N PRO A 87 12.14 1.71 -12.62
CA PRO A 87 12.32 1.80 -14.07
C PRO A 87 12.22 3.24 -14.60
N ASN A 88 11.55 4.12 -13.86
CA ASN A 88 11.29 5.51 -14.24
C ASN A 88 11.88 6.48 -13.22
N GLU A 89 12.31 7.65 -13.69
CA GLU A 89 12.89 8.69 -12.87
C GLU A 89 11.85 9.73 -12.42
N PHE A 90 11.92 10.14 -11.15
CA PHE A 90 11.17 11.25 -10.57
C PHE A 90 12.02 12.51 -10.58
N GLN A 91 11.50 13.59 -11.18
CA GLN A 91 12.17 14.90 -11.17
C GLN A 91 12.08 15.59 -9.81
N GLU A 92 10.97 15.42 -9.11
CA GLU A 92 10.74 16.00 -7.79
C GLU A 92 10.67 14.91 -6.72
N GLU A 93 11.13 15.25 -5.51
CA GLU A 93 11.04 14.36 -4.37
C GLU A 93 9.60 14.24 -3.89
N VAL A 94 9.10 13.01 -3.80
CA VAL A 94 7.76 12.71 -3.25
C VAL A 94 7.90 11.82 -2.03
N ASN A 95 7.27 12.22 -0.93
CA ASN A 95 7.27 11.47 0.32
C ASN A 95 5.84 11.09 0.69
N LEU A 96 5.57 9.80 0.82
CA LEU A 96 4.28 9.27 1.26
C LEU A 96 4.48 8.45 2.53
N ILE A 97 3.59 8.60 3.52
CA ILE A 97 3.59 7.72 4.69
C ILE A 97 2.36 6.82 4.60
N VAL A 98 2.58 5.54 4.33
CA VAL A 98 1.52 4.55 4.16
C VAL A 98 1.37 3.75 5.45
N PRO A 99 0.17 3.56 6.00
CA PRO A 99 -0.02 2.76 7.21
C PRO A 99 0.62 1.38 7.08
N ALA A 100 1.44 0.97 8.07
CA ALA A 100 2.19 -0.28 7.99
C ALA A 100 1.27 -1.52 7.86
N LYS A 101 0.06 -1.43 8.40
CA LYS A 101 -0.97 -2.47 8.25
C LYS A 101 -1.36 -2.66 6.77
N VAL A 102 -1.58 -1.57 6.04
CA VAL A 102 -1.93 -1.62 4.61
C VAL A 102 -0.79 -2.23 3.82
N MET A 103 0.45 -1.80 4.07
CA MET A 103 1.64 -2.36 3.42
C MET A 103 1.77 -3.87 3.69
N ARG A 104 1.49 -4.33 4.91
CA ARG A 104 1.49 -5.77 5.24
C ARG A 104 0.40 -6.55 4.50
N GLU A 105 -0.80 -6.00 4.34
CA GLU A 105 -1.85 -6.65 3.55
C GLU A 105 -1.51 -6.65 2.05
N LEU A 106 -0.94 -5.57 1.53
CA LEU A 106 -0.42 -5.52 0.15
C LEU A 106 0.61 -6.63 -0.08
N ALA A 107 1.56 -6.83 0.83
CA ALA A 107 2.56 -7.89 0.74
C ALA A 107 1.97 -9.31 0.67
N ARG A 108 0.76 -9.53 1.21
CA ARG A 108 0.07 -10.83 1.17
C ARG A 108 -0.63 -11.10 -0.16
N VAL A 109 -1.11 -10.07 -0.83
CA VAL A 109 -1.83 -10.22 -2.12
C VAL A 109 -0.89 -10.30 -3.32
N ILE A 110 0.37 -9.82 -3.19
CA ILE A 110 1.39 -9.99 -4.22
C ILE A 110 1.71 -11.47 -4.39
N ALA A 111 1.35 -12.03 -5.55
CA ALA A 111 1.68 -13.38 -5.98
C ALA A 111 3.15 -13.48 -6.40
N SER A 112 3.63 -14.70 -6.66
CA SER A 112 5.03 -14.93 -7.04
C SER A 112 5.34 -14.57 -8.51
N ASP A 113 4.32 -14.58 -9.36
CA ASP A 113 4.35 -14.26 -10.78
C ASP A 113 4.01 -12.79 -11.09
N ASP A 114 3.52 -12.03 -10.10
CA ASP A 114 3.37 -10.58 -10.23
C ASP A 114 4.74 -9.92 -10.42
N THR A 115 4.87 -9.17 -11.50
CA THR A 115 6.10 -8.47 -11.88
C THR A 115 6.14 -7.03 -11.39
N GLU A 116 4.99 -6.36 -11.40
CA GLU A 116 4.87 -4.93 -11.10
C GLU A 116 3.65 -4.59 -10.24
N ILE A 117 3.74 -3.46 -9.55
CA ILE A 117 2.68 -2.85 -8.77
C ILE A 117 2.54 -1.42 -9.27
N ALA A 118 1.34 -1.07 -9.74
CA ALA A 118 1.02 0.31 -10.08
C ALA A 118 0.51 1.03 -8.83
N LEU A 119 1.27 2.00 -8.34
CA LEU A 119 0.88 2.89 -7.26
C LEU A 119 0.32 4.18 -7.84
N TYR A 120 -0.88 4.54 -7.40
CA TYR A 120 -1.53 5.81 -7.69
C TYR A 120 -1.70 6.58 -6.39
N PHE A 121 -1.43 7.88 -6.38
CA PHE A 121 -1.67 8.73 -5.21
C PHE A 121 -2.07 10.14 -5.63
N ASP A 122 -2.86 10.80 -4.79
CA ASP A 122 -3.27 12.19 -4.98
C ASP A 122 -2.45 13.15 -4.10
N SER A 123 -2.63 14.45 -4.34
CA SER A 123 -2.00 15.51 -3.54
C SER A 123 -2.61 15.70 -2.15
N LYS A 124 -3.66 14.95 -1.82
CA LYS A 124 -4.35 15.02 -0.54
C LYS A 124 -3.72 13.99 0.40
N ASN A 125 -4.33 12.81 0.49
CA ASN A 125 -3.91 11.77 1.42
C ASN A 125 -4.44 10.40 1.02
N LYS A 126 -4.64 10.13 -0.27
CA LYS A 126 -5.13 8.83 -0.73
C LYS A 126 -4.11 8.17 -1.62
N ALA A 127 -3.99 6.85 -1.47
CA ALA A 127 -3.20 6.01 -2.36
C ALA A 127 -3.94 4.73 -2.71
N ILE A 128 -3.70 4.23 -3.93
CA ILE A 128 -4.24 2.98 -4.46
C ILE A 128 -3.09 2.18 -5.06
N PHE A 129 -2.92 0.95 -4.59
CA PHE A 129 -1.99 -0.02 -5.16
C PHE A 129 -2.77 -1.01 -6.02
N LYS A 130 -2.35 -1.23 -7.26
CA LYS A 130 -2.90 -2.24 -8.16
C LYS A 130 -1.85 -3.31 -8.44
N VAL A 131 -2.22 -4.57 -8.24
CA VAL A 131 -1.37 -5.74 -8.48
C VAL A 131 -2.24 -6.90 -8.96
N GLY A 132 -1.94 -7.43 -10.14
CA GLY A 132 -2.79 -8.43 -10.81
C GLY A 132 -4.26 -8.00 -10.85
N ASN A 133 -5.14 -8.78 -10.21
CA ASN A 133 -6.58 -8.51 -10.10
C ASN A 133 -7.00 -7.82 -8.80
N PHE A 134 -6.05 -7.38 -7.98
CA PHE A 134 -6.30 -6.76 -6.69
C PHE A 134 -6.06 -5.26 -6.72
N GLU A 135 -6.93 -4.54 -6.01
CA GLU A 135 -6.80 -3.12 -5.73
C GLU A 135 -6.83 -2.90 -4.22
N VAL A 136 -5.81 -2.23 -3.69
CA VAL A 136 -5.67 -1.92 -2.26
C VAL A 136 -5.62 -0.41 -2.10
N GLY A 137 -6.72 0.20 -1.69
CA GLY A 137 -6.81 1.62 -1.38
C GLY A 137 -6.56 1.91 0.10
N CYS A 138 -5.91 3.04 0.40
CA CYS A 138 -5.72 3.51 1.77
C CYS A 138 -5.68 5.04 1.88
N LEU A 139 -5.91 5.52 3.10
CA LEU A 139 -5.54 6.87 3.51
C LEU A 139 -4.08 6.88 3.98
N LEU A 140 -3.33 7.88 3.52
CA LEU A 140 -1.97 8.20 3.93
C LEU A 140 -1.99 8.88 5.31
N ILE A 141 -0.85 8.84 5.98
CA ILE A 141 -0.64 9.49 7.27
C ILE A 141 0.00 10.86 7.03
N ASP A 142 -0.55 11.88 7.68
CA ASP A 142 -0.01 13.25 7.71
C ASP A 142 1.14 13.42 8.70
#